data_AF-A0A7X9A7A1-F1
#
_entry.id   AF-A0A7X9A7A1-F1
#
_cell.length_a   1.000
_cell.length_b   1.000
_cell.length_c   1.000
_cell.angle_alpha   90.00
_cell.angle_beta   90.00
_cell.angle_gamma   90.00
#
_symmetry.space_group_name_H-M   'P 1'
#
loop_
_entity.id
_entity.type
_entity.pdbx_description
1 polymer ?
#
loop_
_entity_poly.entity_id
_entity_poly.type
_entity_poly.pdbx_seq_one_letter_code
_entity_poly.pdbx_strand_id
1 'polypeptide(L)' 'EKLSLSDRFGLTVTFTSPDQEEYLSIVEGLAKKQGIDLPVSELKERAIEWERWHNARSGRTAQQFINHLLSTL' A
#
# COMPACT_ATOMS: atom_id res chain seq x y z
N GLU A 1 32.45 0.73 -24.69
CA GLU A 1 31.28 1.57 -24.34
C GLU A 1 30.07 0.67 -24.13
N LYS A 2 29.50 0.59 -22.92
CA LYS A 2 28.35 -0.28 -22.60
C LYS A 2 27.11 0.60 -22.50
N LEU A 3 26.30 0.62 -23.56
CA LEU A 3 24.96 1.22 -23.55
C LEU A 3 24.12 0.58 -22.44
N SER A 4 23.48 1.42 -21.62
CA SER A 4 22.58 0.99 -20.55
C SER A 4 21.33 0.31 -21.15
N LEU A 5 20.70 -0.59 -20.38
CA LEU A 5 19.40 -1.17 -20.74
C LEU A 5 18.35 -0.08 -20.98
N SER A 6 18.41 1.03 -20.25
CA SER A 6 17.51 2.18 -20.39
C SER A 6 17.58 2.81 -21.79
N ASP A 7 18.77 2.91 -22.38
CA ASP A 7 18.99 3.44 -23.74
C ASP A 7 18.44 2.52 -24.84
N ARG A 8 18.25 1.22 -24.57
CA ARG A 8 17.77 0.24 -25.57
C ARG A 8 16.25 0.19 -25.71
N PHE A 9 15.52 0.46 -24.64
CA PHE A 9 14.07 0.27 -24.61
C PHE A 9 13.28 1.57 -24.59
N GLY A 10 13.89 2.70 -24.19
CA GLY A 10 13.25 4.03 -24.21
C GLY A 10 11.96 4.16 -23.37
N LEU A 11 11.61 3.13 -22.59
CA LEU A 11 10.37 3.03 -21.83
C LEU A 11 10.64 3.32 -20.35
N THR A 12 10.00 4.37 -19.85
CA THR A 12 9.98 4.70 -18.41
C THR A 12 8.63 4.29 -17.83
N VAL A 13 8.63 3.41 -16.84
CA VAL A 13 7.44 3.06 -16.07
C VAL A 13 7.38 3.99 -14.86
N THR A 14 6.39 4.87 -14.82
CA THR A 14 6.15 5.77 -13.69
C THR A 14 5.19 5.12 -12.70
N PHE A 15 5.53 5.19 -11.41
CA PHE A 15 4.66 4.76 -10.32
C PHE A 15 4.16 6.00 -9.58
N THR A 16 2.88 6.31 -9.73
CA THR A 16 2.22 7.38 -8.97
C THR A 16 1.80 6.85 -7.60
N SER A 17 1.78 7.74 -6.60
CA SER A 17 1.20 7.40 -5.30
C SER A 17 -0.31 7.16 -5.47
N PRO A 18 -0.87 6.09 -4.89
CA PRO A 18 -2.31 5.85 -4.95
C PRO A 18 -3.08 6.96 -4.25
N ASP A 19 -4.26 7.28 -4.76
CA ASP A 19 -5.25 8.09 -4.06
C ASP A 19 -5.82 7.33 -2.85
N GLN A 20 -6.56 8.01 -1.99
CA GLN A 20 -7.09 7.40 -0.75
C GLN A 20 -7.94 6.16 -1.03
N GLU A 21 -8.79 6.19 -2.07
CA GLU A 21 -9.63 5.05 -2.43
C GLU A 21 -8.82 3.83 -2.86
N GLU A 22 -7.80 4.03 -3.72
CA GLU A 22 -6.89 2.97 -4.14
C GLU A 22 -6.09 2.43 -2.95
N TYR A 23 -5.60 3.30 -2.07
CA TYR A 23 -4.92 2.90 -0.84
C TYR A 23 -5.81 2.01 0.03
N LEU A 24 -7.07 2.41 0.26
CA LEU A 24 -8.02 1.60 1.03
C LEU A 24 -8.32 0.26 0.36
N SER A 25 -8.45 0.23 -0.97
CA SER A 25 -8.65 -1.01 -1.73
C SER A 25 -7.47 -1.98 -1.57
N ILE A 26 -6.23 -1.45 -1.59
CA ILE A 26 -5.02 -2.23 -1.32
C ILE A 26 -5.05 -2.80 0.10
N VAL A 27 -5.41 -1.99 1.10
CA VAL A 27 -5.52 -2.43 2.50
C VAL A 27 -6.56 -3.55 2.65
N GLU A 28 -7.75 -3.40 2.06
CA GLU A 28 -8.80 -4.43 2.09
C GLU A 28 -8.32 -5.74 1.44
N GLY A 29 -7.67 -5.65 0.28
CA GLY A 29 -7.10 -6.82 -0.41
C GLY A 29 -6.04 -7.54 0.42
N LEU A 30 -5.16 -6.78 1.09
CA LEU A 30 -4.14 -7.33 1.97
C LEU A 30 -4.73 -7.94 3.25
N ALA A 31 -5.71 -7.29 3.87
CA ALA A 31 -6.41 -7.80 5.06
C ALA A 31 -7.10 -9.13 4.75
N LYS A 32 -7.83 -9.20 3.63
CA LYS A 32 -8.47 -10.43 3.15
C LYS A 32 -7.46 -11.54 2.87
N LYS A 33 -6.31 -11.20 2.27
CA LYS A 33 -5.23 -12.15 2.00
C LYS A 33 -4.61 -12.73 3.28
N GLN A 34 -4.54 -11.94 4.34
CA GLN A 34 -3.99 -12.35 5.64
C GLN A 34 -5.05 -12.94 6.58
N GLY A 35 -6.32 -13.02 6.17
CA GLY A 35 -7.40 -13.58 6.99
C GLY A 35 -7.80 -12.73 8.19
N ILE A 36 -7.60 -11.41 8.11
CA ILE A 36 -7.97 -10.48 9.18
C ILE A 36 -9.49 -10.31 9.18
N ASP A 37 -10.15 -10.76 10.24
CA ASP A 37 -11.59 -10.61 10.47
C ASP A 37 -11.85 -9.30 11.22
N LEU A 38 -11.79 -8.17 10.50
CA LEU A 38 -12.17 -6.85 10.99
C LEU A 38 -13.31 -6.30 10.11
N PRO A 39 -14.26 -5.56 10.69
CA PRO A 39 -15.28 -4.88 9.90
C PRO A 39 -14.61 -3.88 8.96
N VAL A 40 -15.02 -3.89 7.70
CA VAL A 40 -14.41 -3.08 6.63
C VAL A 40 -14.36 -1.59 6.98
N SER A 41 -15.41 -1.06 7.62
CA SER A 41 -15.46 0.34 8.05
C SER A 41 -14.36 0.67 9.06
N GLU A 42 -14.15 -0.19 10.05
CA GLU A 42 -13.10 -0.01 11.07
C GLU A 42 -11.70 -0.17 10.47
N LEU A 43 -11.53 -1.13 9.56
CA LEU A 43 -10.28 -1.32 8.82
C LEU A 43 -9.89 -0.04 8.05
N LYS A 44 -10.87 0.58 7.38
CA LYS A 44 -10.68 1.82 6.61
C LYS A 44 -10.35 3.00 7.51
N GLU A 45 -11.07 3.19 8.60
CA GLU A 45 -10.81 4.27 9.56
C GLU A 45 -9.38 4.18 10.12
N ARG A 46 -8.99 3.00 10.60
CA ARG A 46 -7.64 2.75 11.13
C ARG A 46 -6.55 2.92 10.08
N ALA A 47 -6.81 2.53 8.83
CA ALA A 47 -5.87 2.70 7.74
C ALA A 47 -5.65 4.18 7.38
N ILE A 48 -6.71 5.00 7.42
CA ILE A 48 -6.64 6.46 7.21
C ILE A 48 -5.83 7.11 8.33
N GLU A 49 -6.07 6.73 9.58
CA GLU A 49 -5.27 7.22 10.71
C GLU A 49 -3.80 6.82 10.54
N TRP A 50 -3.52 5.56 10.23
CA TRP A 50 -2.16 5.05 10.00
C TRP A 50 -1.43 5.85 8.92
N GLU A 51 -2.10 6.12 7.79
CA GLU A 51 -1.52 6.90 6.70
C GLU A 51 -1.16 8.33 7.12
N ARG A 52 -2.00 8.97 7.95
CA ARG A 52 -1.73 10.33 8.48
C ARG A 52 -0.47 10.36 9.34
N TRP A 53 -0.24 9.33 10.15
CA TRP A 53 0.97 9.23 10.99
C TRP A 53 2.24 8.92 10.18
N HIS A 54 2.11 8.11 9.12
CA HIS A 54 3.24 7.67 8.31
C HIS A 54 3.47 8.49 7.02
N ASN A 55 2.67 9.54 6.81
CA ASN A 55 2.80 10.60 5.79
C ASN A 55 3.09 10.09 4.36
N ALA A 56 2.53 8.94 3.98
CA ALA A 56 2.68 8.39 2.63
C ALA A 56 1.57 7.39 2.28
N ARG A 57 0.80 7.68 1.22
CA ARG A 57 -0.05 6.70 0.53
C ARG A 57 0.81 5.83 -0.36
N SER A 58 1.00 4.58 0.02
CA SER A 58 1.70 3.62 -0.82
C SER A 58 1.30 2.20 -0.45
N GLY A 59 1.50 1.27 -1.38
CA GLY A 59 1.35 -0.16 -1.09
C GLY A 59 2.27 -0.63 0.05
N ARG A 60 3.41 0.03 0.27
CA ARG A 60 4.28 -0.26 1.42
C ARG A 60 3.66 0.18 2.74
N THR A 61 3.07 1.36 2.79
CA THR A 61 2.37 1.85 3.99
C THR A 61 1.20 0.94 4.33
N ALA A 62 0.43 0.50 3.33
CA ALA A 62 -0.65 -0.47 3.50
C ALA A 62 -0.13 -1.80 4.07
N GLN A 63 0.99 -2.32 3.55
CA GLN A 63 1.59 -3.54 4.08
C GLN A 63 2.10 -3.37 5.52
N GLN A 64 2.68 -2.22 5.86
CA GLN A 64 3.12 -1.92 7.23
C GLN A 64 1.94 -1.87 8.20
N PHE A 65 0.83 -1.24 7.80
CA PHE A 65 -0.41 -1.23 8.57
C PHE A 65 -0.92 -2.64 8.85
N ILE A 66 -1.00 -3.49 7.82
CA ILE A 66 -1.43 -4.88 7.98
C ILE A 66 -0.50 -5.68 8.89
N ASN A 67 0.83 -5.50 8.75
CA ASN A 67 1.79 -6.15 9.63
C ASN A 67 1.63 -5.68 11.09
N HIS A 68 1.33 -4.40 11.31
CA HIS A 68 1.05 -3.86 12.63
C HIS A 68 -0.21 -4.48 13.24
N LEU A 69 -1.29 -4.62 12.46
CA LEU A 69 -2.50 -5.32 12.90
C LEU A 69 -2.20 -6.77 13.30
N LEU A 70 -1.46 -7.50 12.48
CA LEU A 70 -1.06 -8.89 12.77
C LEU A 70 -0.17 -9.03 14.01
N SER A 71 0.61 -8.01 14.33
CA SER A 71 1.46 -8.01 15.54
C SER A 71 0.69 -7.62 16.80
N THR A 72 -0.48 -6.99 16.68
CA THR A 72 -1.27 -6.48 17.80
C THR A 72 -2.41 -7.44 18.18
N LEU A 73 -2.80 -8.32 17.27
CA LEU A 73 -3.77 -9.41 17.47
C LEU A 73 -3.09 -10.64 18.10
#